data_AF-A0A373Q838-F1
#
_entry.id   AF-A0A373Q838-F1
#
_cell.length_a   1.000
_cell.length_b   1.000
_cell.length_c   1.000
_cell.angle_alpha   90.00
_cell.angle_beta   90.00
_cell.angle_gamma   90.00
#
_symmetry.space_group_name_H-M   'P 1'
#
loop_
_entity.id
_entity.type
_entity.pdbx_description
1 polymer ?
#
loop_
_entity_poly.entity_id
_entity_poly.type
_entity_poly.pdbx_seq_one_letter_code
_entity_poly.pdbx_strand_id
1 'polypeptide(L)'
;MSRIFEVPTKPWDDYKLYNHTTITINPGVTVLTGCNGTGKSTLMRLMKEQLEREEIPVYLYDNLHDGGGHSMQMFLNNGQIAELATMACSSEGEKINQNIGQTTVRLGGFVRKNSNHDELWIMFDAIDSGYSIDNIVELKRDLLQTILKDCASRNQTVYIIISANSYEMVAGESCLDVWSGDYISFDNYDEYKKYIIKTRTRKDKRYV
;
A
#
# COMPACT_ATOMS: atom_id res chain seq x y z
N MET A 1 16.67 -2.03 -7.08
CA MET A 1 17.31 -0.74 -6.76
C MET A 1 16.27 0.14 -6.09
N SER A 2 16.64 1.15 -5.30
CA SER A 2 15.64 2.10 -4.77
C SER A 2 15.16 3.04 -5.87
N ARG A 3 13.91 3.50 -5.80
CA ARG A 3 13.31 4.45 -6.74
C ARG A 3 13.18 5.83 -6.11
N ILE A 4 13.45 6.88 -6.88
CA ILE A 4 13.34 8.27 -6.44
C ILE A 4 12.11 8.90 -7.12
N PHE A 5 11.29 9.57 -6.33
CA PHE A 5 10.16 10.36 -6.80
C PHE A 5 10.40 11.83 -6.57
N GLU A 6 10.01 12.65 -7.54
CA GLU A 6 9.97 14.09 -7.38
C GLU A 6 8.63 14.49 -6.77
N VAL A 7 8.67 15.21 -5.66
CA VAL A 7 7.47 15.61 -4.92
C VAL A 7 7.52 17.11 -4.60
N PRO A 8 6.51 17.91 -4.98
CA PRO A 8 6.48 19.32 -4.61
C PRO A 8 6.32 19.45 -3.09
N THR A 9 7.09 20.33 -2.45
CA THR A 9 6.95 20.55 -0.99
C THR A 9 5.59 21.13 -0.59
N LYS A 10 4.91 21.79 -1.54
CA LYS A 10 3.55 22.36 -1.42
C LYS A 10 2.69 21.91 -2.61
N PRO A 11 2.18 20.67 -2.64
CA PRO A 11 1.39 20.16 -3.77
C PRO A 11 0.06 20.91 -4.00
N TRP A 12 -0.39 21.68 -3.01
CA TRP A 12 -1.65 22.44 -3.04
C TRP A 12 -1.44 23.94 -2.81
N ASP A 13 -0.20 24.42 -2.84
CA ASP A 13 0.22 25.82 -2.63
C ASP A 13 -0.16 26.50 -1.30
N ASP A 14 -1.02 25.91 -0.47
CA ASP A 14 -1.49 26.50 0.79
C ASP A 14 -0.46 26.37 1.93
N TYR A 15 0.18 25.21 2.07
CA TYR A 15 1.10 24.91 3.17
C TYR A 15 2.13 23.85 2.79
N LYS A 16 3.27 23.85 3.47
CA LYS A 16 4.32 22.84 3.30
C LYS A 16 3.77 21.49 3.80
N LEU A 17 3.80 20.48 2.92
CA LEU A 17 3.38 19.09 3.19
C LEU A 17 4.58 18.16 3.34
N TYR A 18 5.63 18.35 2.56
CA TYR A 18 6.86 17.57 2.60
C TYR A 18 8.06 18.48 2.82
N ASN A 19 9.05 18.01 3.58
CA ASN A 19 10.23 18.80 3.90
C ASN A 19 11.25 18.83 2.74
N HIS A 20 11.23 17.78 1.92
CA HIS A 20 12.13 17.55 0.80
C HIS A 20 11.35 17.52 -0.52
N THR A 21 12.07 17.78 -1.61
CA THR A 21 11.53 17.73 -2.98
C THR A 21 11.64 16.35 -3.62
N THR A 22 12.25 15.40 -2.92
CA THR A 22 12.47 14.04 -3.41
C THR A 22 12.19 13.05 -2.28
N ILE A 23 11.61 11.91 -2.64
CA ILE A 23 11.40 10.77 -1.73
C ILE A 23 11.99 9.53 -2.37
N THR A 24 12.73 8.76 -1.58
CA THR A 24 13.31 7.49 -2.02
C THR A 24 12.50 6.34 -1.45
N ILE A 25 12.13 5.39 -2.30
CA ILE A 25 11.37 4.20 -1.93
C ILE A 25 12.21 2.95 -2.26
N ASN A 26 12.33 2.07 -1.28
CA ASN A 26 13.02 0.79 -1.43
C ASN A 26 12.06 -0.30 -1.95
N PRO A 27 12.54 -1.29 -2.72
CA PRO A 27 11.75 -2.46 -3.10
C PRO A 27 11.20 -3.21 -1.89
N GLY A 28 10.08 -3.92 -2.09
CA GLY A 28 9.37 -4.60 -1.01
C GLY A 28 8.25 -3.74 -0.43
N VAL A 29 7.94 -3.94 0.86
CA VAL A 29 6.86 -3.24 1.55
C VAL A 29 7.39 -1.96 2.18
N THR A 30 6.75 -0.83 1.88
CA THR A 30 6.96 0.45 2.57
C THR A 30 5.62 0.95 3.12
N VAL A 31 5.56 1.19 4.43
CA VAL A 31 4.38 1.74 5.09
C VAL A 31 4.54 3.25 5.27
N LEU A 32 3.66 4.03 4.67
CA LEU A 32 3.62 5.48 4.84
C LEU A 32 3.02 5.82 6.21
N THR A 33 3.75 6.58 7.02
CA THR A 33 3.37 6.88 8.41
C THR A 33 3.27 8.37 8.71
N GLY A 34 2.50 8.66 9.75
CA GLY A 34 2.15 10.01 10.20
C GLY A 34 0.65 10.11 10.45
N CYS A 35 0.20 11.11 11.21
CA CYS A 35 -1.21 11.26 11.54
C CYS A 35 -2.09 11.51 10.31
N ASN A 36 -3.41 11.49 10.48
CA ASN A 36 -4.33 11.90 9.43
C ASN A 36 -4.11 13.37 9.01
N GLY A 37 -4.10 13.60 7.70
CA GLY A 37 -3.82 14.91 7.10
C GLY A 37 -2.32 15.26 6.95
N THR A 38 -1.39 14.32 7.19
CA THR A 38 0.04 14.58 6.95
C THR A 38 0.44 14.60 5.48
N GLY A 39 -0.38 14.02 4.59
CA GLY A 39 -0.11 13.94 3.15
C GLY A 39 0.08 12.53 2.59
N LYS A 40 -0.22 11.45 3.34
CA LYS A 40 0.00 10.06 2.87
C LYS A 40 -0.67 9.76 1.53
N SER A 41 -1.99 9.94 1.42
CA SER A 41 -2.74 9.73 0.18
C SER A 41 -2.30 10.69 -0.94
N THR A 42 -1.93 11.93 -0.59
CA THR A 42 -1.38 12.88 -1.56
C THR A 42 -0.05 12.39 -2.12
N LEU A 43 0.84 11.84 -1.29
CA LEU A 43 2.11 11.28 -1.72
C LEU A 43 1.89 10.07 -2.64
N MET A 44 0.99 9.16 -2.27
CA MET A 44 0.63 8.01 -3.11
C MET A 44 0.11 8.46 -4.49
N ARG A 45 -0.74 9.48 -4.53
CA ARG A 45 -1.26 10.02 -5.80
C ARG A 45 -0.14 10.61 -6.66
N LEU A 46 0.75 11.40 -6.08
CA LEU A 46 1.90 11.98 -6.79
C LEU A 46 2.82 10.90 -7.37
N MET A 47 3.12 9.86 -6.57
CA MET A 47 3.92 8.72 -7.05
C MET A 47 3.21 7.99 -8.19
N LYS A 48 1.91 7.72 -8.05
CA LYS A 48 1.09 7.08 -9.10
C LYS A 48 1.10 7.89 -10.39
N GLU A 49 0.83 9.19 -10.32
CA GLU A 49 0.85 10.09 -11.48
C GLU A 49 2.22 10.06 -12.19
N GLN A 50 3.32 10.04 -11.43
CA GLN A 50 4.65 9.92 -12.01
C GLN A 50 4.87 8.55 -12.68
N LEU A 51 4.48 7.45 -12.05
CA LEU A 51 4.58 6.09 -12.62
C LEU A 51 3.79 5.94 -13.92
N GLU A 52 2.58 6.50 -13.96
CA GLU A 52 1.73 6.46 -15.16
C GLU A 52 2.34 7.25 -16.33
N ARG A 53 2.97 8.39 -16.06
CA ARG A 53 3.71 9.16 -17.09
C ARG A 53 4.92 8.42 -17.63
N GLU A 54 5.54 7.58 -16.80
CA GLU A 54 6.69 6.75 -17.18
C GLU A 54 6.26 5.39 -17.77
N GLU A 55 4.96 5.16 -17.96
CA GLU A 55 4.38 3.91 -18.46
C GLU A 55 4.74 2.67 -17.60
N ILE A 56 4.92 2.88 -16.30
CA ILE A 56 5.26 1.83 -15.34
C ILE A 56 3.98 1.31 -14.68
N PRO A 57 3.75 -0.01 -14.67
CA PRO A 57 2.52 -0.56 -14.12
C PRO A 57 2.35 -0.23 -12.65
N VAL A 58 1.21 0.40 -12.33
CA VAL A 58 0.80 0.72 -10.96
C VAL A 58 -0.64 0.29 -10.73
N TYR A 59 -0.88 -0.38 -9.60
CA TYR A 59 -2.20 -0.71 -9.09
C TYR A 59 -2.45 0.08 -7.81
N LEU A 60 -3.56 0.81 -7.74
CA LEU A 60 -3.99 1.53 -6.53
C LEU A 60 -5.34 0.96 -6.07
N TYR A 61 -5.36 0.46 -4.85
CA TYR A 61 -6.57 0.08 -4.13
C TYR A 61 -7.03 1.24 -3.24
N ASP A 62 -8.29 1.61 -3.37
CA ASP A 62 -8.95 2.60 -2.51
C ASP A 62 -10.21 1.98 -1.89
N ASN A 63 -10.22 1.86 -0.56
CA ASN A 63 -11.30 1.25 0.21
C ASN A 63 -12.66 1.97 -0.01
N LEU A 64 -12.67 3.26 -0.37
CA LEU A 64 -13.90 4.03 -0.63
C LEU A 64 -14.55 3.71 -1.99
N HIS A 65 -13.74 3.33 -2.99
CA HIS A 65 -14.21 3.02 -4.34
C HIS A 65 -14.36 1.51 -4.58
N ASP A 66 -13.55 0.69 -3.91
CA ASP A 66 -13.53 -0.77 -4.07
C ASP A 66 -14.25 -1.53 -2.93
N GLY A 67 -14.72 -0.84 -1.89
CA GLY A 67 -15.50 -1.40 -0.77
C GLY A 67 -17.01 -1.55 -1.03
N GLY A 68 -17.47 -1.25 -2.26
CA GLY A 68 -18.87 -1.36 -2.65
C GLY A 68 -19.29 -2.79 -2.99
N GLY A 69 -20.35 -3.30 -2.35
CA GLY A 69 -20.85 -4.69 -2.42
C GLY A 69 -21.43 -5.20 -3.76
N HIS A 70 -20.94 -4.75 -4.92
CA HIS A 70 -21.40 -5.24 -6.22
C HIS A 70 -20.28 -5.37 -7.25
N SER A 71 -19.82 -6.61 -7.50
CA SER A 71 -19.39 -7.09 -8.83
C SER A 71 -18.94 -8.57 -8.81
N MET A 72 -19.83 -9.47 -8.36
CA MET A 72 -19.65 -10.93 -8.52
C MET A 72 -19.80 -11.39 -9.98
N GLN A 73 -20.33 -10.54 -10.86
CA GLN A 73 -20.84 -10.93 -12.18
C GLN A 73 -19.79 -10.96 -13.31
N MET A 74 -18.52 -10.60 -13.05
CA MET A 74 -17.42 -10.74 -14.04
C MET A 74 -16.58 -12.03 -13.86
N PHE A 75 -16.84 -12.85 -12.84
CA PHE A 75 -15.99 -13.98 -12.47
C PHE A 75 -16.37 -15.33 -13.09
N LEU A 76 -17.36 -15.43 -13.97
CA LEU A 76 -17.83 -16.75 -14.44
C LEU A 76 -17.31 -17.19 -15.81
N ASN A 77 -16.45 -16.42 -16.50
CA ASN A 77 -16.27 -16.64 -17.94
C ASN A 77 -14.90 -17.09 -18.44
N ASN A 78 -13.93 -17.52 -17.62
CA ASN A 78 -12.70 -18.12 -18.17
C ASN A 78 -12.08 -19.15 -17.20
N GLY A 79 -11.74 -20.33 -17.73
CA GLY A 79 -11.17 -21.49 -17.01
C GLY A 79 -9.78 -21.31 -16.38
N GLN A 80 -9.35 -20.07 -16.12
CA GLN A 80 -8.11 -19.70 -15.42
C GLN A 80 -8.35 -19.40 -13.93
N ILE A 81 -9.60 -19.54 -13.47
CA ILE A 81 -10.03 -19.21 -12.11
C ILE A 81 -9.75 -20.35 -11.14
N ALA A 82 -9.51 -21.58 -11.59
CA ALA A 82 -9.29 -22.72 -10.70
C ALA A 82 -7.98 -22.61 -9.90
N GLU A 83 -6.87 -22.20 -10.51
CA GLU A 83 -5.58 -22.03 -9.79
C GLU A 83 -5.59 -20.80 -8.87
N LEU A 84 -6.29 -19.74 -9.26
CA LEU A 84 -6.38 -18.50 -8.48
C LEU A 84 -7.42 -18.59 -7.34
N ALA A 85 -8.52 -19.30 -7.58
CA ALA A 85 -9.45 -19.75 -6.54
C ALA A 85 -8.76 -20.76 -5.65
N THR A 86 -7.85 -21.59 -6.16
CA THR A 86 -7.00 -22.42 -5.30
C THR A 86 -6.13 -21.52 -4.44
N MET A 87 -5.36 -20.54 -4.97
CA MET A 87 -4.59 -19.61 -4.12
C MET A 87 -5.45 -18.81 -3.11
N ALA A 88 -6.68 -18.43 -3.47
CA ALA A 88 -7.63 -17.77 -2.57
C ALA A 88 -8.37 -18.73 -1.62
N CYS A 89 -8.40 -20.03 -1.89
CA CYS A 89 -9.09 -21.05 -1.09
C CYS A 89 -8.11 -22.05 -0.42
N SER A 90 -6.81 -21.98 -0.70
CA SER A 90 -5.77 -22.93 -0.30
C SER A 90 -5.04 -22.51 0.97
N SER A 91 -5.68 -21.71 1.81
CA SER A 91 -5.48 -21.76 3.25
C SER A 91 -6.76 -22.34 3.87
N GLU A 92 -6.98 -23.63 3.63
CA GLU A 92 -7.94 -24.49 4.32
C GLU A 92 -9.28 -23.85 4.76
N GLY A 93 -10.17 -23.59 3.80
CA GLY A 93 -11.61 -23.85 4.00
C GLY A 93 -12.48 -22.92 4.87
N GLU A 94 -11.95 -21.98 5.67
CA GLU A 94 -12.81 -21.06 6.43
C GLU A 94 -12.31 -19.61 6.44
N LYS A 95 -13.18 -18.71 5.93
CA LYS A 95 -13.19 -17.25 6.17
C LYS A 95 -12.01 -16.43 5.66
N ILE A 96 -11.83 -16.36 4.35
CA ILE A 96 -11.34 -15.11 3.76
C ILE A 96 -12.53 -14.16 3.66
N ASN A 97 -12.47 -13.02 4.35
CA ASN A 97 -13.44 -11.93 4.21
C ASN A 97 -13.68 -11.64 2.71
N GLN A 98 -14.94 -11.61 2.27
CA GLN A 98 -15.30 -11.45 0.84
C GLN A 98 -14.59 -10.26 0.17
N ASN A 99 -14.24 -9.23 0.95
CA ASN A 99 -13.52 -8.04 0.51
C ASN A 99 -12.05 -8.31 0.14
N ILE A 100 -11.33 -9.19 0.86
CA ILE A 100 -9.94 -9.54 0.54
C ILE A 100 -9.89 -10.44 -0.71
N GLY A 101 -10.82 -11.39 -0.83
CA GLY A 101 -10.86 -12.32 -1.96
C GLY A 101 -10.98 -11.61 -3.31
N GLN A 102 -11.86 -10.61 -3.43
CA GLN A 102 -12.02 -9.85 -4.67
C GLN A 102 -10.77 -9.02 -5.02
N THR A 103 -10.16 -8.39 -4.02
CA THR A 103 -8.92 -7.62 -4.17
C THR A 103 -7.75 -8.51 -4.59
N THR A 104 -7.59 -9.68 -3.96
CA THR A 104 -6.57 -10.68 -4.32
C THR A 104 -6.70 -11.12 -5.78
N VAL A 105 -7.92 -11.33 -6.26
CA VAL A 105 -8.14 -11.73 -7.66
C VAL A 105 -7.77 -10.63 -8.64
N ARG A 106 -8.20 -9.38 -8.38
CA ARG A 106 -7.86 -8.22 -9.23
C ARG A 106 -6.34 -7.99 -9.26
N LEU A 107 -5.69 -8.05 -8.10
CA LEU A 107 -4.23 -7.95 -7.97
C LEU A 107 -3.52 -9.06 -8.74
N GLY A 108 -3.96 -10.32 -8.59
CA GLY A 108 -3.39 -11.43 -9.34
C GLY A 108 -3.52 -11.25 -10.85
N GLY A 109 -4.65 -10.72 -11.32
CA GLY A 109 -4.84 -10.34 -12.73
C GLY A 109 -3.88 -9.24 -13.17
N PHE A 110 -3.68 -8.21 -12.36
CA PHE A 110 -2.72 -7.13 -12.62
C PHE A 110 -1.28 -7.65 -12.71
N VAL A 111 -0.82 -8.45 -11.75
CA VAL A 111 0.54 -9.01 -11.73
C VAL A 111 0.78 -9.88 -12.97
N ARG A 112 -0.18 -10.75 -13.33
CA ARG A 112 -0.06 -11.60 -14.53
C ARG A 112 -0.07 -10.79 -15.83
N LYS A 113 -0.95 -9.80 -15.96
CA LYS A 113 -1.03 -8.96 -17.18
C LYS A 113 0.28 -8.22 -17.42
N ASN A 114 0.98 -7.85 -16.35
CA ASN A 114 2.22 -7.09 -16.40
C ASN A 114 3.45 -7.98 -16.14
N SER A 115 3.40 -9.28 -16.43
CA SER A 115 4.52 -10.21 -16.22
C SER A 115 5.76 -9.88 -17.04
N ASN A 116 5.62 -9.09 -18.10
CA ASN A 116 6.71 -8.67 -18.98
C ASN A 116 7.43 -7.40 -18.48
N HIS A 117 7.01 -6.81 -17.36
CA HIS A 117 7.66 -5.64 -16.77
C HIS A 117 8.60 -6.06 -15.65
N ASP A 118 9.82 -5.52 -15.64
CA ASP A 118 10.79 -5.76 -14.57
C ASP A 118 10.42 -5.04 -13.26
N GLU A 119 9.48 -4.10 -13.31
CA GLU A 119 9.07 -3.25 -12.20
C GLU A 119 7.55 -3.13 -12.09
N LEU A 120 7.03 -3.35 -10.88
CA LEU A 120 5.60 -3.28 -10.55
C LEU A 120 5.35 -2.48 -9.27
N TRP A 121 4.30 -1.66 -9.28
CA TRP A 121 3.87 -0.89 -8.11
C TRP A 121 2.47 -1.29 -7.66
N ILE A 122 2.32 -1.55 -6.37
CA ILE A 122 1.04 -1.89 -5.75
C ILE A 122 0.86 -0.95 -4.55
N MET A 123 -0.28 -0.27 -4.52
CA MET A 123 -0.56 0.80 -3.58
C MET A 123 -1.87 0.51 -2.86
N PHE A 124 -1.87 0.57 -1.54
CA PHE A 124 -3.02 0.33 -0.68
C PHE A 124 -3.26 1.56 0.19
N ASP A 125 -4.27 2.38 -0.15
CA ASP A 125 -4.61 3.55 0.66
C ASP A 125 -5.65 3.19 1.72
N ALA A 126 -5.32 3.41 3.00
CA ALA A 126 -6.20 3.18 4.14
C ALA A 126 -6.78 1.75 4.22
N ILE A 127 -6.02 0.74 3.79
CA ILE A 127 -6.48 -0.66 3.78
C ILE A 127 -6.78 -1.22 5.18
N ASP A 128 -6.18 -0.64 6.21
CA ASP A 128 -6.42 -1.03 7.60
C ASP A 128 -7.68 -0.37 8.20
N SER A 129 -8.33 0.56 7.49
CA SER A 129 -9.52 1.22 7.99
C SER A 129 -10.70 0.23 8.03
N GLY A 130 -11.09 -0.19 9.23
CA GLY A 130 -12.18 -1.16 9.43
C GLY A 130 -11.73 -2.63 9.41
N TYR A 131 -10.43 -2.89 9.31
CA TYR A 131 -9.90 -4.24 9.46
C TYR A 131 -9.72 -4.57 10.95
N SER A 132 -10.03 -5.82 11.30
CA SER A 132 -9.62 -6.39 12.58
C SER A 132 -8.10 -6.64 12.59
N ILE A 133 -7.52 -6.77 13.78
CA ILE A 133 -6.08 -7.02 13.96
C ILE A 133 -5.66 -8.32 13.24
N ASP A 134 -6.46 -9.36 13.36
CA ASP A 134 -6.32 -10.64 12.64
C ASP A 134 -6.27 -10.43 11.13
N ASN A 135 -7.21 -9.68 10.54
CA ASN A 135 -7.19 -9.39 9.10
C ASN A 135 -5.92 -8.64 8.66
N ILE A 136 -5.38 -7.73 9.50
CA ILE A 136 -4.13 -7.00 9.18
C ILE A 136 -2.94 -7.98 9.16
N VAL A 137 -2.88 -8.87 10.15
CA VAL A 137 -1.83 -9.90 10.23
C VAL A 137 -1.92 -10.85 9.03
N GLU A 138 -3.12 -11.29 8.66
CA GLU A 138 -3.36 -12.13 7.47
C GLU A 138 -2.98 -11.42 6.18
N LEU A 139 -3.35 -10.15 6.02
CA LEU A 139 -2.97 -9.36 4.86
C LEU A 139 -1.44 -9.32 4.69
N LYS A 140 -0.71 -9.04 5.77
CA LYS A 140 0.76 -9.01 5.73
C LYS A 140 1.35 -10.37 5.42
N ARG A 141 0.91 -11.41 6.14
CA ARG A 141 1.47 -12.76 6.04
C ARG A 141 1.14 -13.44 4.72
N ASP A 142 -0.10 -13.33 4.27
CA ASP A 142 -0.63 -14.15 3.19
C ASP A 142 -0.65 -13.39 1.88
N LEU A 143 -1.19 -12.16 1.85
CA LEU A 143 -1.29 -11.39 0.60
C LEU A 143 0.07 -10.80 0.20
N LEU A 144 0.68 -9.98 1.07
CA LEU A 144 1.91 -9.26 0.72
C LEU A 144 3.07 -10.22 0.43
N GLN A 145 3.27 -11.23 1.28
CA GLN A 145 4.36 -12.19 1.06
C GLN A 145 4.13 -13.06 -0.17
N THR A 146 2.89 -13.42 -0.50
CA THR A 146 2.61 -14.19 -1.72
C THR A 146 2.94 -13.37 -2.96
N ILE A 147 2.56 -12.09 -3.00
CA ILE A 147 2.91 -11.18 -4.10
C ILE A 147 4.43 -11.06 -4.23
N LEU A 148 5.14 -10.82 -3.12
CA LEU A 148 6.60 -10.70 -3.12
C LEU A 148 7.27 -11.97 -3.66
N LYS A 149 6.83 -13.14 -3.22
CA LYS A 149 7.37 -14.44 -3.67
C LYS A 149 7.08 -14.72 -5.15
N ASP A 150 5.84 -14.48 -5.60
CA ASP A 150 5.45 -14.69 -7.00
C ASP A 150 6.25 -13.77 -7.94
N CYS A 151 6.33 -12.47 -7.64
CA CYS A 151 7.11 -11.51 -8.42
C CYS A 151 8.62 -11.85 -8.41
N ALA A 152 9.17 -12.22 -7.25
CA ALA A 152 10.58 -12.61 -7.15
C ALA A 152 10.90 -13.85 -8.00
N SER A 153 9.99 -14.83 -8.06
CA SER A 153 10.17 -16.03 -8.90
C SER A 153 10.24 -15.71 -10.40
N ARG A 154 9.72 -14.56 -10.81
CA ARG A 154 9.72 -14.03 -12.19
C ARG A 154 10.77 -12.95 -12.42
N ASN A 155 11.67 -12.73 -11.45
CA ASN A 155 12.68 -11.68 -11.49
C ASN A 155 12.10 -10.26 -11.63
N GLN A 156 10.87 -10.04 -11.15
CA GLN A 156 10.21 -8.73 -11.14
C GLN A 156 10.47 -8.03 -9.81
N THR A 157 10.93 -6.78 -9.87
CA THR A 157 11.06 -5.89 -8.71
C THR A 157 9.68 -5.32 -8.39
N VAL A 158 9.18 -5.59 -7.18
CA VAL A 158 7.88 -5.08 -6.74
C VAL A 158 8.05 -4.07 -5.60
N TYR A 159 7.26 -3.01 -5.66
CA TYR A 159 7.14 -2.00 -4.62
C TYR A 159 5.71 -1.98 -4.12
N ILE A 160 5.52 -2.24 -2.83
CA ILE A 160 4.22 -2.23 -2.18
C ILE A 160 4.17 -1.06 -1.21
N ILE A 161 3.28 -0.10 -1.47
CA ILE A 161 3.09 1.09 -0.66
C ILE A 161 1.79 0.98 0.10
N ILE A 162 1.84 1.10 1.42
CA ILE A 162 0.66 1.00 2.27
C ILE A 162 0.54 2.30 3.05
N SER A 163 -0.62 2.96 2.96
CA SER A 163 -0.99 4.00 3.93
C SER A 163 -1.75 3.33 5.07
N ALA A 164 -1.26 3.50 6.30
CA ALA A 164 -1.86 2.88 7.49
C ALA A 164 -1.72 3.76 8.72
N ASN A 165 -2.64 3.59 9.66
CA ASN A 165 -2.63 4.22 10.98
C ASN A 165 -2.66 3.19 12.13
N SER A 166 -2.75 1.90 11.82
CA SER A 166 -2.66 0.80 12.77
C SER A 166 -1.21 0.47 13.10
N TYR A 167 -0.97 0.10 14.36
CA TYR A 167 0.36 -0.32 14.80
C TYR A 167 0.76 -1.66 14.18
N GLU A 168 -0.22 -2.55 14.04
CA GLU A 168 -0.09 -3.89 13.50
C GLU A 168 0.44 -3.87 12.06
N MET A 169 0.06 -2.87 11.28
CA MET A 169 0.57 -2.68 9.92
C MET A 169 2.02 -2.22 9.92
N VAL A 170 2.38 -1.25 10.76
CA VAL A 170 3.74 -0.67 10.81
C VAL A 170 4.76 -1.59 11.51
N ALA A 171 4.33 -2.43 12.44
CA ALA A 171 5.21 -3.26 13.24
C ALA A 171 6.00 -4.24 12.36
N GLY A 172 7.33 -4.20 12.47
CA GLY A 172 8.24 -5.05 11.69
C GLY A 172 8.38 -4.68 10.21
N GLU A 173 7.78 -3.56 9.76
CA GLU A 173 7.88 -3.10 8.38
C GLU A 173 8.75 -1.84 8.26
N SER A 174 9.27 -1.61 7.04
CA SER A 174 9.97 -0.36 6.73
C SER A 174 8.96 0.79 6.64
N CYS A 175 8.99 1.70 7.62
CA CYS A 175 8.07 2.82 7.67
C CYS A 175 8.72 4.09 7.13
N LEU A 176 7.99 4.87 6.33
CA LEU A 176 8.45 6.16 5.82
C LEU A 176 7.69 7.29 6.55
N ASP A 177 8.39 8.23 7.18
CA ASP A 177 7.76 9.50 7.62
C ASP A 177 7.51 10.36 6.40
N VAL A 178 6.24 10.53 6.04
CA VAL A 178 5.84 11.26 4.82
C VAL A 178 6.37 12.70 4.78
N TRP A 179 6.63 13.33 5.92
CA TRP A 179 7.17 14.68 5.93
C TRP A 179 8.67 14.74 5.68
N SER A 180 9.46 13.93 6.38
CA SER A 180 10.92 13.95 6.27
C SER A 180 11.42 13.13 5.10
N GLY A 181 10.66 12.13 4.64
CA GLY A 181 11.14 11.15 3.66
C GLY A 181 12.14 10.15 4.26
N ASP A 182 12.32 10.16 5.59
CA ASP A 182 13.22 9.24 6.28
C ASP A 182 12.51 7.94 6.62
N TYR A 183 13.26 6.85 6.54
CA TYR A 183 12.82 5.55 7.03
C TYR A 183 12.97 5.49 8.56
N ILE A 184 11.90 5.05 9.21
CA ILE A 184 11.78 4.87 10.66
C ILE A 184 11.24 3.47 10.96
N SER A 185 11.46 3.01 12.18
CA SER A 185 10.90 1.77 12.71
C SER A 185 10.35 2.03 14.11
N PHE A 186 9.48 1.13 14.57
CA PHE A 186 8.85 1.21 15.87
C PHE A 186 9.00 -0.13 16.58
N ASP A 187 9.61 -0.12 17.77
CA ASP A 187 9.81 -1.35 18.53
C ASP A 187 8.54 -1.74 19.31
N ASN A 188 7.70 -0.75 19.62
CA ASN A 188 6.50 -0.93 20.43
C ASN A 188 5.39 0.09 20.08
N TYR A 189 4.18 -0.20 20.55
CA TYR A 189 3.00 0.64 20.35
C TYR A 189 3.17 2.05 20.93
N ASP A 190 3.83 2.18 22.08
CA ASP A 190 3.99 3.48 22.76
C ASP A 190 4.87 4.44 21.98
N GLU A 191 5.94 3.95 21.36
CA GLU A 191 6.77 4.72 20.43
C GLU A 191 5.97 5.17 19.21
N TYR A 192 5.22 4.26 18.59
CA TYR A 192 4.35 4.58 17.47
C TYR A 192 3.32 5.64 17.85
N LYS A 193 2.64 5.49 18.98
CA LYS A 193 1.66 6.45 19.51
C LYS A 193 2.28 7.83 19.73
N LYS A 194 3.45 7.90 20.39
CA LYS A 194 4.18 9.17 20.62
C LYS A 194 4.54 9.84 19.29
N TYR A 195 5.00 9.05 18.31
CA TYR A 195 5.30 9.53 16.98
C TYR A 195 4.07 10.10 16.28
N ILE A 196 2.94 9.40 16.27
CA ILE A 196 1.69 9.88 15.66
C ILE A 196 1.24 11.21 16.30
N ILE A 197 1.29 11.33 17.63
CA ILE A 197 0.98 12.59 18.33
C ILE A 197 1.92 13.71 17.91
N LYS A 198 3.24 13.45 17.85
CA LYS A 198 4.25 14.41 17.38
C LYS A 198 3.95 14.90 15.95
N THR A 199 3.59 13.99 15.05
CA THR A 199 3.26 14.35 13.65
C THR A 199 1.97 15.18 13.57
N ARG A 200 1.01 14.97 14.49
CA ARG A 200 -0.19 15.80 14.62
C ARG A 200 0.14 17.22 15.06
N THR A 201 0.98 17.39 16.07
CA THR A 201 1.43 18.72 16.50
C THR A 201 2.10 19.49 15.35
N ARG A 202 2.89 18.80 14.51
CA ARG A 202 3.48 19.39 13.30
C ARG A 202 2.42 19.83 12.29
N LYS A 203 1.40 18.99 12.05
CA LYS A 203 0.28 19.32 11.15
C LYS A 203 -0.50 20.54 11.66
N ASP A 204 -0.81 20.58 12.95
CA ASP A 204 -1.67 21.63 13.52
C ASP A 204 -0.98 23.01 13.45
N LYS A 205 0.36 23.07 13.52
CA LYS A 205 1.16 24.29 13.26
C LYS A 205 1.07 24.82 11.83
N ARG A 206 0.47 24.10 10.87
CA ARG A 206 0.26 24.60 9.50
C ARG A 206 -0.88 25.62 9.42
N TYR A 207 -1.76 25.63 10.41
CA TYR A 207 -2.98 26.46 10.45
C TYR A 207 -2.89 27.64 11.42
N VAL A 208 -1.70 27.88 11.99
CA VAL A 208 -1.41 28.96 12.95
C VAL A 208 -0.35 29.86 12.33
#